data_AF-A0A945MYY9-F1
#
_entry.id   AF-A0A945MYY9-F1
#
_cell.length_a   1.000
_cell.length_b   1.000
_cell.length_c   1.000
_cell.angle_alpha   90.00
_cell.angle_beta   90.00
_cell.angle_gamma   90.00
#
_symmetry.space_group_name_H-M   'P 1'
#
loop_
_entity.id
_entity.type
_entity.pdbx_description
1 polymer ?
#
loop_
_entity_poly.entity_id
_entity_poly.type
_entity_poly.pdbx_seq_one_letter_code
_entity_poly.pdbx_strand_id
1 'polypeptide(L)'
;KHIYGETKVDALEAADIIRLFSDPDTEKALQNIRRLADLLDVEVEGIPAFLEDFADIYLSFSYYQQYLDDIVPKMSDMVKEIDELRHNWQMKQDANLMNASQVLVNDLNDLTSSTTGRFESFHKNTENMWNDLSAERFRSTETMIRAYHKTIGGVLCGLGIKMNAWKKRFPNHDTGSPQARVEMILSSMMPGMEIIKRIDAAAPHLTDTPVKQPKPKTIREAETMDVELPAQAIGRA
;
A
#
# COMPACT_ATOMS: atom_id res chain seq x y z
N LYS A 1 4.64 -19.21 -17.22
CA LYS A 1 4.14 -20.61 -17.27
C LYS A 1 2.73 -20.75 -17.87
N HIS A 2 1.81 -19.82 -17.66
CA HIS A 2 0.39 -20.03 -18.04
C HIS A 2 -0.03 -19.48 -19.41
N ILE A 3 0.77 -18.62 -20.05
CA ILE A 3 0.36 -18.01 -21.34
C ILE A 3 1.21 -18.50 -22.54
N TYR A 4 2.47 -18.90 -22.33
CA TYR A 4 3.39 -19.21 -23.44
C TYR A 4 4.10 -20.58 -23.38
N GLY A 5 3.64 -21.53 -22.55
CA GLY A 5 4.13 -22.92 -22.54
C GLY A 5 5.09 -23.33 -21.42
N GLU A 6 5.41 -24.64 -21.37
CA GLU A 6 6.07 -25.40 -20.30
C GLU A 6 7.59 -25.18 -20.13
N THR A 7 8.19 -24.15 -20.74
CA THR A 7 9.60 -23.89 -20.46
C THR A 7 9.69 -23.35 -19.03
N LYS A 8 10.46 -24.03 -18.15
CA LYS A 8 10.92 -23.45 -16.89
C LYS A 8 11.70 -22.19 -17.25
N VAL A 9 11.06 -21.03 -17.09
CA VAL A 9 11.73 -19.74 -17.26
C VAL A 9 12.03 -19.23 -15.85
N ASP A 10 13.23 -19.55 -15.38
CA ASP A 10 13.84 -18.82 -14.28
C ASP A 10 14.11 -17.40 -14.78
N ALA A 11 13.50 -16.40 -14.14
CA ALA A 11 13.66 -14.95 -14.37
C ALA A 11 13.67 -14.50 -15.85
N LEU A 12 12.51 -14.06 -16.36
CA LEU A 12 12.41 -13.40 -17.67
C LEU A 12 13.24 -12.10 -17.69
N GLU A 13 14.36 -12.10 -18.43
CA GLU A 13 15.00 -10.84 -18.84
C GLU A 13 14.16 -10.15 -19.92
N ALA A 14 14.24 -8.83 -20.03
CA ALA A 14 13.46 -8.04 -20.99
C ALA A 14 13.65 -8.51 -22.46
N ALA A 15 14.80 -9.09 -22.78
CA ALA A 15 15.09 -9.66 -24.10
C ALA A 15 14.28 -10.94 -24.41
N ASP A 16 13.94 -11.75 -23.40
CA ASP A 16 13.14 -12.97 -23.55
C ASP A 16 11.66 -12.66 -23.75
N ILE A 17 11.18 -11.57 -23.17
CA ILE A 17 9.84 -11.02 -23.42
C ILE A 17 9.73 -10.59 -24.89
N ILE A 18 10.74 -9.89 -25.43
CA ILE A 18 10.74 -9.44 -26.84
C ILE A 18 10.71 -10.63 -27.81
N ARG A 19 11.44 -11.71 -27.52
CA ARG A 19 11.39 -12.94 -28.33
C ARG A 19 10.03 -13.63 -28.31
N LEU A 20 9.34 -13.59 -27.17
CA LEU A 20 7.99 -14.15 -26.99
C LEU A 20 6.93 -13.45 -27.86
N PHE A 21 7.11 -12.16 -28.14
CA PHE A 21 6.24 -11.36 -29.01
C PHE A 21 6.66 -11.39 -30.50
N SER A 22 7.88 -11.83 -30.81
CA SER A 22 8.43 -11.76 -32.17
C SER A 22 8.01 -12.93 -33.08
N ASP A 23 7.67 -14.09 -32.53
CA ASP A 23 7.17 -15.26 -33.29
C ASP A 23 6.16 -16.08 -32.45
N PRO A 24 4.98 -15.53 -32.15
CA PRO A 24 4.01 -16.20 -31.30
C PRO A 24 3.31 -17.33 -32.07
N ASP A 25 3.34 -18.55 -31.52
CA ASP A 25 2.40 -19.60 -31.88
C ASP A 25 0.99 -19.15 -31.48
N THR A 26 0.32 -18.44 -32.39
CA THR A 26 -0.96 -17.77 -32.14
C THR A 26 -2.05 -18.75 -31.72
N GLU A 27 -1.98 -19.98 -32.20
CA GLU A 27 -2.95 -21.02 -31.87
C GLU A 27 -2.76 -21.52 -30.43
N LYS A 28 -1.52 -21.79 -30.01
CA LYS A 28 -1.23 -22.11 -28.61
C LYS A 28 -1.49 -20.94 -27.67
N ALA A 29 -1.18 -19.72 -28.06
CA ALA A 29 -1.45 -18.53 -27.27
C ALA A 29 -2.97 -18.39 -27.01
N LEU A 30 -3.79 -18.56 -28.05
CA LEU A 30 -5.24 -18.45 -27.95
C LEU A 30 -5.86 -19.59 -27.13
N GLN A 31 -5.30 -20.81 -27.22
CA GLN A 31 -5.68 -21.92 -26.32
C GLN A 31 -5.35 -21.61 -24.85
N ASN A 32 -4.18 -21.04 -24.57
CA ASN A 32 -3.78 -20.68 -23.21
C ASN A 32 -4.65 -19.55 -22.65
N ILE A 33 -5.01 -18.55 -23.46
CA ILE A 33 -5.93 -17.47 -23.07
C ILE A 33 -7.31 -18.04 -22.74
N ARG A 34 -7.84 -18.97 -23.54
CA ARG A 34 -9.12 -19.65 -23.25
C ARG A 34 -9.06 -20.42 -21.93
N ARG A 35 -7.99 -21.18 -21.71
CA ARG A 35 -7.80 -21.91 -20.45
C ARG A 35 -7.70 -20.97 -19.25
N LEU A 36 -7.05 -19.82 -19.42
CA LEU A 36 -6.96 -18.79 -18.38
C LEU A 36 -8.33 -18.17 -18.09
N ALA A 37 -9.12 -17.89 -19.13
CA ALA A 37 -10.48 -17.40 -19.03
C ALA A 37 -11.38 -18.37 -18.25
N ASP A 38 -11.29 -19.67 -18.54
CA ASP A 38 -12.02 -20.71 -17.82
C ASP A 38 -11.61 -20.79 -16.34
N LEU A 39 -10.31 -20.70 -16.03
CA LEU A 39 -9.81 -20.74 -14.66
C LEU A 39 -10.23 -19.51 -13.83
N LEU A 40 -10.29 -18.35 -14.48
CA LEU A 40 -10.67 -17.08 -13.87
C LEU A 40 -12.20 -16.85 -13.84
N ASP A 41 -12.99 -17.69 -14.53
CA ASP A 41 -14.44 -17.50 -14.75
C ASP A 41 -14.76 -16.14 -15.39
N VAL A 42 -13.98 -15.77 -16.41
CA VAL A 42 -14.15 -14.54 -17.21
C VAL A 42 -14.28 -14.87 -18.70
N GLU A 43 -14.82 -13.92 -19.48
CA GLU A 43 -14.81 -14.04 -20.94
C GLU A 43 -13.38 -13.88 -21.49
N VAL A 44 -13.09 -14.53 -22.62
CA VAL A 44 -11.76 -14.48 -23.27
C VAL A 44 -11.37 -13.04 -23.58
N GLU A 45 -12.35 -12.23 -23.98
CA GLU A 45 -12.25 -10.81 -24.27
C GLU A 45 -11.95 -9.97 -23.02
N GLY A 46 -12.24 -10.49 -21.82
CA GLY A 46 -11.97 -9.83 -20.54
C GLY A 46 -10.55 -10.06 -20.02
N ILE A 47 -9.79 -11.02 -20.57
CA ILE A 47 -8.43 -11.34 -20.13
C ILE A 47 -7.46 -10.16 -20.28
N PRO A 48 -7.43 -9.40 -21.39
CA PRO A 48 -6.54 -8.25 -21.52
C PRO A 48 -6.77 -7.19 -20.45
N ALA A 49 -8.04 -6.82 -20.21
CA ALA A 49 -8.39 -5.84 -19.17
C ALA A 49 -8.00 -6.33 -17.78
N PHE A 50 -8.21 -7.62 -17.49
CA PHE A 50 -7.77 -8.23 -16.24
C PHE A 50 -6.25 -8.11 -16.03
N LEU A 51 -5.46 -8.44 -17.05
CA LEU A 51 -4.00 -8.35 -16.95
C LEU A 51 -3.51 -6.91 -16.83
N GLU A 52 -4.19 -5.95 -17.46
CA GLU A 52 -3.94 -4.51 -17.32
C GLU A 52 -4.18 -4.05 -15.88
N ASP A 53 -5.36 -4.33 -15.32
CA ASP A 53 -5.70 -3.96 -13.94
C ASP A 53 -4.72 -4.60 -12.93
N PHE A 54 -4.35 -5.86 -13.16
CA PHE A 54 -3.38 -6.55 -12.33
C PHE A 54 -1.98 -5.92 -12.42
N ALA A 55 -1.55 -5.54 -13.63
CA ALA A 55 -0.28 -4.88 -13.85
C ALA A 55 -0.22 -3.50 -13.18
N ASP A 56 -1.28 -2.70 -13.29
CA ASP A 56 -1.37 -1.36 -12.69
C ASP A 56 -1.24 -1.41 -11.16
N ILE A 57 -1.87 -2.40 -10.54
CA ILE A 57 -1.78 -2.57 -9.10
C ILE A 57 -0.37 -3.01 -8.70
N TYR A 58 0.22 -3.97 -9.39
CA TYR A 58 1.58 -4.41 -9.09
C TYR A 58 2.60 -3.28 -9.25
N LEU A 59 2.44 -2.45 -10.28
CA LEU A 59 3.26 -1.26 -10.50
C LEU A 59 3.10 -0.26 -9.35
N SER A 60 1.85 0.03 -8.94
CA SER A 60 1.56 0.90 -7.79
C SER A 60 2.20 0.37 -6.51
N PHE A 61 2.18 -0.95 -6.31
CA PHE A 61 2.78 -1.60 -5.15
C PHE A 61 4.30 -1.47 -5.13
N SER A 62 4.93 -1.67 -6.28
CA SER A 62 6.37 -1.48 -6.46
C SER A 62 6.78 -0.04 -6.14
N TYR A 63 5.98 0.93 -6.61
CA TYR A 63 6.15 2.34 -6.25
C TYR A 63 6.01 2.58 -4.74
N TYR A 64 5.00 1.98 -4.08
CA TYR A 64 4.81 2.10 -2.64
C TYR A 64 5.95 1.49 -1.83
N GLN A 65 6.53 0.37 -2.25
CA GLN A 65 7.72 -0.21 -1.61
C GLN A 65 8.90 0.75 -1.69
N GLN A 66 9.19 1.26 -2.88
CA GLN A 66 10.26 2.25 -3.08
C GLN A 66 10.02 3.51 -2.24
N TYR A 67 8.77 3.95 -2.12
CA TYR A 67 8.42 5.13 -1.33
C TYR A 67 8.53 4.87 0.17
N LEU A 68 8.17 3.67 0.64
CA LEU A 68 8.41 3.26 2.02
C LEU A 68 9.92 3.26 2.33
N ASP A 69 10.76 2.77 1.42
CA ASP A 69 12.22 2.79 1.57
C ASP A 69 12.80 4.21 1.69
N ASP A 70 12.14 5.22 1.10
CA ASP A 70 12.49 6.64 1.28
C ASP A 70 11.95 7.23 2.60
N ILE A 71 10.77 6.80 3.05
CA ILE A 71 10.14 7.31 4.28
C ILE A 71 10.78 6.72 5.54
N VAL A 72 11.10 5.42 5.56
CA VAL A 72 11.60 4.70 6.75
C VAL A 72 12.85 5.37 7.35
N PRO A 73 13.88 5.75 6.58
CA PRO A 73 15.03 6.48 7.11
C PRO A 73 14.63 7.81 7.76
N LYS A 74 13.70 8.56 7.15
CA LYS A 74 13.22 9.85 7.69
C LYS A 74 12.46 9.67 9.00
N MET A 75 11.67 8.59 9.11
CA MET A 75 11.00 8.23 10.37
C MET A 75 12.02 7.89 11.45
N SER A 76 13.05 7.09 11.12
CA SER A 76 14.11 6.72 12.05
C SER A 76 14.88 7.95 12.57
N ASP A 77 15.25 8.86 11.67
CA ASP A 77 15.90 10.13 12.03
C ASP A 77 15.01 10.94 12.99
N MET A 78 13.72 11.07 12.69
CA MET A 78 12.78 11.79 13.55
C MET A 78 12.61 11.13 14.92
N VAL A 79 12.50 9.81 14.99
CA VAL A 79 12.40 9.07 16.26
C VAL A 79 13.63 9.32 17.12
N LYS A 80 14.82 9.32 16.51
CA LYS A 80 16.08 9.64 17.21
C LYS A 80 16.08 11.07 17.73
N GLU A 81 15.68 12.05 16.92
CA GLU A 81 15.60 13.45 17.33
C GLU A 81 14.59 13.68 18.46
N ILE A 82 13.45 12.96 18.43
CA ILE A 82 12.47 12.97 19.52
C ILE A 82 13.08 12.38 20.79
N ASP A 83 13.83 11.29 20.69
CA ASP A 83 14.49 10.69 21.85
C ASP A 83 15.54 11.62 22.47
N GLU A 84 16.35 12.28 21.66
CA GLU A 84 17.31 13.31 22.10
C GLU A 84 16.59 14.47 22.80
N LEU A 85 15.45 14.91 22.25
CA LEU A 85 14.62 15.95 22.85
C LEU A 85 14.08 15.54 24.24
N ARG A 86 13.68 14.28 24.42
CA ARG A 86 13.19 13.75 25.72
C ARG A 86 14.26 13.73 26.80
N HIS A 87 15.53 13.59 26.41
CA HIS A 87 16.67 13.62 27.33
C HIS A 87 17.18 15.03 27.64
N ASN A 88 16.67 16.06 26.93
CA ASN A 88 17.01 17.45 27.20
C ASN A 88 16.53 17.87 28.61
N TRP A 89 17.41 18.52 29.37
CA TRP A 89 17.15 18.87 30.77
C TRP A 89 15.92 19.76 30.98
N GLN A 90 15.58 20.60 30.00
CA GLN A 90 14.42 21.49 30.04
C GLN A 90 13.12 20.75 29.70
N MET A 91 13.20 19.73 28.85
CA MET A 91 12.05 19.02 28.29
C MET A 91 11.66 17.78 29.10
N LYS A 92 12.61 17.12 29.75
CA LYS A 92 12.36 15.92 30.57
C LYS A 92 11.37 16.13 31.72
N GLN A 93 11.11 17.39 32.09
CA GLN A 93 10.14 17.76 33.13
C GLN A 93 8.71 17.94 32.60
N ASP A 94 8.53 18.03 31.28
CA ASP A 94 7.21 18.19 30.65
C ASP A 94 6.56 16.81 30.44
N ALA A 95 5.66 16.45 31.34
CA ALA A 95 4.94 15.18 31.29
C ALA A 95 4.06 15.02 30.04
N ASN A 96 3.50 16.12 29.52
CA ASN A 96 2.64 16.09 28.33
C ASN A 96 3.48 15.78 27.09
N LEU A 97 4.63 16.44 26.95
CA LEU A 97 5.58 16.14 25.88
C LEU A 97 6.09 14.70 25.95
N MET A 98 6.45 14.21 27.14
CA MET A 98 6.95 12.85 27.30
C MET A 98 5.91 11.80 26.87
N ASN A 99 4.64 12.02 27.23
CA ASN A 99 3.54 11.16 26.82
C ASN A 99 3.28 11.25 25.31
N ALA A 100 3.15 12.46 24.76
CA ALA A 100 2.92 12.67 23.33
C ALA A 100 4.04 12.08 22.47
N SER A 101 5.30 12.26 22.88
CA SER A 101 6.46 11.67 22.19
C SER A 101 6.41 10.14 22.22
N GLN A 102 6.06 9.54 23.35
CA GLN A 102 5.96 8.09 23.45
C GLN A 102 4.84 7.53 22.57
N VAL A 103 3.66 8.17 22.58
CA VAL A 103 2.54 7.78 21.71
C VAL A 103 2.94 7.90 20.24
N LEU A 104 3.55 9.02 19.85
CA LEU A 104 3.98 9.24 18.47
C LEU A 104 4.99 8.19 18.00
N VAL A 105 6.00 7.86 18.83
CA VAL A 105 7.00 6.84 18.49
C VAL A 105 6.36 5.46 18.36
N ASN A 106 5.46 5.08 19.27
CA ASN A 106 4.74 3.82 19.18
C ASN A 106 3.89 3.76 17.90
N ASP A 107 3.16 4.82 17.60
CA ASP A 107 2.31 4.91 16.42
C ASP A 107 3.11 4.77 15.11
N LEU A 108 4.30 5.37 15.03
CA LEU A 108 5.18 5.23 13.87
C LEU A 108 5.68 3.79 13.69
N ASN A 109 6.06 3.14 14.79
CA ASN A 109 6.52 1.75 14.77
C ASN A 109 5.37 0.80 14.37
N ASP A 110 4.19 0.99 14.94
CA ASP A 110 3.00 0.20 14.63
C ASP A 110 2.61 0.37 13.16
N LEU A 111 2.59 1.61 12.64
CA LEU A 111 2.30 1.86 11.22
C LEU A 111 3.35 1.25 10.29
N THR A 112 4.63 1.32 10.67
CA THR A 112 5.71 0.70 9.88
C THR A 112 5.51 -0.81 9.81
N SER A 113 5.32 -1.47 10.97
CA SER A 113 5.11 -2.91 11.06
C SER A 113 3.82 -3.36 10.35
N SER A 114 2.74 -2.61 10.53
CA SER A 114 1.44 -2.85 9.89
C SER A 114 1.57 -2.75 8.36
N THR A 115 2.27 -1.73 7.87
CA THR A 115 2.49 -1.49 6.43
C THR A 115 3.37 -2.60 5.83
N THR A 116 4.51 -2.94 6.44
CA THR A 116 5.38 -4.04 5.97
C THR A 116 4.65 -5.39 5.99
N GLY A 117 3.83 -5.65 7.01
CA GLY A 117 3.02 -6.86 7.08
C GLY A 117 2.00 -6.97 5.93
N ARG A 118 1.39 -5.85 5.49
CA ARG A 118 0.52 -5.85 4.31
C ARG A 118 1.31 -6.07 3.01
N PHE A 119 2.54 -5.56 2.91
CA PHE A 119 3.46 -5.87 1.79
C PHE A 119 3.74 -7.37 1.68
N GLU A 120 4.11 -8.00 2.79
CA GLU A 120 4.37 -9.45 2.84
C GLU A 120 3.12 -10.26 2.53
N SER A 121 1.97 -9.87 3.10
CA SER A 121 0.71 -10.59 2.85
C SER A 121 0.27 -10.49 1.40
N PHE A 122 0.45 -9.33 0.76
CA PHE A 122 0.18 -9.17 -0.67
C PHE A 122 1.03 -10.12 -1.49
N HIS A 123 2.34 -10.16 -1.23
CA HIS A 123 3.28 -11.00 -1.98
C HIS A 123 2.90 -12.47 -1.86
N LYS A 124 2.69 -12.94 -0.63
CA LYS A 124 2.30 -14.32 -0.34
C LYS A 124 0.98 -14.71 -0.99
N ASN A 125 -0.05 -13.87 -0.90
CA ASN A 125 -1.36 -14.20 -1.45
C ASN A 125 -1.37 -14.18 -2.97
N THR A 126 -0.61 -13.26 -3.58
CA THR A 126 -0.45 -13.19 -5.03
C THR A 126 0.30 -14.42 -5.55
N GLU A 127 1.40 -14.83 -4.91
CA GLU A 127 2.15 -16.03 -5.28
C GLU A 127 1.27 -17.29 -5.16
N ASN A 128 0.52 -17.41 -4.06
CA ASN A 128 -0.41 -18.52 -3.86
C ASN A 128 -1.52 -18.57 -4.91
N MET A 129 -2.07 -17.42 -5.31
CA MET A 129 -3.07 -17.32 -6.37
C MET A 129 -2.52 -17.81 -7.71
N TRP A 130 -1.28 -17.44 -8.05
CA TRP A 130 -0.65 -17.88 -9.30
C TRP A 130 -0.31 -19.38 -9.30
N ASN A 131 0.06 -19.94 -8.15
CA ASN A 131 0.38 -21.35 -8.01
C ASN A 131 -0.84 -22.29 -8.07
N ASP A 132 -1.99 -21.83 -7.58
CA ASP A 132 -3.26 -22.55 -7.57
C ASP A 132 -4.38 -21.63 -8.06
N LEU A 133 -4.47 -21.44 -9.38
CA LEU A 133 -5.37 -20.45 -9.97
C LEU A 133 -6.81 -20.95 -10.01
N SER A 134 -7.71 -20.20 -9.37
CA SER A 134 -9.16 -20.39 -9.44
C SER A 134 -9.89 -19.05 -9.37
N ALA A 135 -11.11 -18.99 -9.90
CA ALA A 135 -11.94 -17.79 -9.89
C ALA A 135 -12.23 -17.26 -8.47
N GLU A 136 -12.34 -18.13 -7.47
CA GLU A 136 -12.54 -17.74 -6.08
C GLU A 136 -11.29 -17.09 -5.48
N ARG A 137 -10.13 -17.75 -5.63
CA ARG A 137 -8.85 -17.20 -5.16
C ARG A 137 -8.51 -15.90 -5.87
N PHE A 138 -8.83 -15.83 -7.15
CA PHE A 138 -8.68 -14.62 -7.94
C PHE A 138 -9.49 -13.46 -7.34
N ARG A 139 -10.81 -13.61 -7.17
CA ARG A 139 -11.68 -12.56 -6.59
C ARG A 139 -11.28 -12.16 -5.17
N SER A 140 -10.88 -13.14 -4.35
CA SER A 140 -10.39 -12.88 -3.00
C SER A 140 -9.10 -12.04 -3.02
N THR A 141 -8.16 -12.43 -3.87
CA THR A 141 -6.89 -11.71 -4.04
C THR A 141 -7.14 -10.31 -4.58
N GLU A 142 -7.97 -10.15 -5.62
CA GLU A 142 -8.34 -8.85 -6.18
C GLU A 142 -8.95 -7.91 -5.12
N THR A 143 -9.89 -8.41 -4.32
CA THR A 143 -10.53 -7.62 -3.25
C THR A 143 -9.51 -7.14 -2.23
N MET A 144 -8.66 -8.04 -1.75
CA MET A 144 -7.59 -7.71 -0.80
C MET A 144 -6.64 -6.67 -1.39
N ILE A 145 -6.23 -6.87 -2.63
CA ILE A 145 -5.32 -5.99 -3.36
C ILE A 145 -5.90 -4.57 -3.47
N ARG A 146 -7.17 -4.42 -3.87
CA ARG A 146 -7.84 -3.12 -3.98
C ARG A 146 -7.90 -2.39 -2.64
N ALA A 147 -8.21 -3.12 -1.58
CA ALA A 147 -8.28 -2.54 -0.24
C ALA A 147 -6.89 -2.12 0.27
N TYR A 148 -5.86 -2.93 0.01
CA TYR A 148 -4.48 -2.63 0.39
C TYR A 148 -3.92 -1.46 -0.41
N HIS A 149 -4.20 -1.37 -1.72
CA HIS A 149 -3.78 -0.23 -2.53
C HIS A 149 -4.27 1.10 -1.93
N LYS A 150 -5.56 1.19 -1.57
CA LYS A 150 -6.14 2.39 -0.95
C LYS A 150 -5.53 2.68 0.42
N THR A 151 -5.39 1.65 1.26
CA THR A 151 -4.90 1.81 2.64
C THR A 151 -3.42 2.17 2.67
N ILE A 152 -2.56 1.39 2.00
CA ILE A 152 -1.11 1.61 1.95
C ILE A 152 -0.82 2.96 1.30
N GLY A 153 -1.47 3.29 0.19
CA GLY A 153 -1.33 4.58 -0.46
C GLY A 153 -1.69 5.74 0.47
N GLY A 154 -2.80 5.63 1.22
CA GLY A 154 -3.22 6.63 2.20
C GLY A 154 -2.25 6.80 3.37
N VAL A 155 -1.80 5.69 3.96
CA VAL A 155 -0.83 5.69 5.08
C VAL A 155 0.51 6.29 4.63
N LEU A 156 1.06 5.82 3.51
CA LEU A 156 2.34 6.30 2.99
C LEU A 156 2.27 7.77 2.59
N CYS A 157 1.18 8.21 1.96
CA CYS A 157 0.98 9.63 1.62
C CYS A 157 0.97 10.50 2.89
N GLY A 158 0.21 10.09 3.91
CA GLY A 158 0.13 10.81 5.19
C GLY A 158 1.48 10.87 5.91
N LEU A 159 2.17 9.72 6.04
CA LEU A 159 3.50 9.64 6.63
C LEU A 159 4.51 10.49 5.84
N GLY A 160 4.50 10.40 4.52
CA GLY A 160 5.35 11.17 3.63
C GLY A 160 5.20 12.67 3.82
N ILE A 161 3.96 13.17 3.90
CA ILE A 161 3.69 14.59 4.20
C ILE A 161 4.28 14.98 5.56
N LYS A 162 4.08 14.17 6.60
CA LYS A 162 4.59 14.47 7.95
C LYS A 162 6.10 14.44 8.04
N MET A 163 6.73 13.41 7.47
CA MET A 163 8.19 13.27 7.48
C MET A 163 8.88 14.37 6.67
N ASN A 164 8.35 14.70 5.49
CA ASN A 164 8.89 15.78 4.68
C ASN A 164 8.66 17.15 5.34
N ALA A 165 7.53 17.37 6.01
CA ALA A 165 7.29 18.60 6.77
C ALA A 165 8.26 18.73 7.96
N TRP A 166 8.50 17.64 8.69
CA TRP A 166 9.46 17.61 9.79
C TRP A 166 10.87 17.94 9.28
N LYS A 167 11.35 17.20 8.28
CA LYS A 167 12.67 17.42 7.68
C LYS A 167 12.84 18.80 7.06
N LYS A 168 11.77 19.38 6.52
CA LYS A 168 11.79 20.76 5.99
C LYS A 168 11.91 21.80 7.11
N ARG A 169 11.24 21.60 8.25
CA ARG A 169 11.29 22.54 9.39
C ARG A 169 12.57 22.36 10.21
N PHE A 170 13.08 21.13 10.30
CA PHE A 170 14.26 20.74 11.07
C PHE A 170 15.22 19.92 10.18
N PRO A 171 15.91 20.55 9.21
CA PRO A 171 16.80 19.85 8.27
C PRO A 171 18.07 19.29 8.91
N ASN A 172 18.44 19.79 10.10
CA ASN A 172 19.64 19.40 10.85
C ASN A 172 19.31 19.47 12.34
N HIS A 173 20.10 18.77 13.17
CA HIS A 173 19.96 18.79 14.63
C HIS A 173 20.01 20.23 15.21
N ASP A 174 20.86 21.10 14.66
CA ASP A 174 21.05 22.47 15.15
C ASP A 174 19.97 23.46 14.68
N THR A 175 19.04 23.02 13.84
CA THR A 175 17.96 23.87 13.33
C THR A 175 16.69 23.71 14.16
N GLY A 176 16.13 24.84 14.59
CA GLY A 176 14.91 24.90 15.39
C GLY A 176 15.15 24.71 16.88
N SER A 177 14.49 25.52 17.70
CA SER A 177 14.59 25.40 19.15
C SER A 177 13.90 24.11 19.64
N PRO A 178 14.31 23.55 20.80
CA PRO A 178 13.58 22.47 21.46
C PRO A 178 12.06 22.75 21.55
N GLN A 179 11.67 23.97 21.93
CA GLN A 179 10.26 24.39 21.94
C GLN A 179 9.57 24.29 20.59
N ALA A 180 10.22 24.69 19.50
CA ALA A 180 9.62 24.61 18.16
C ALA A 180 9.36 23.15 17.74
N ARG A 181 10.23 22.22 18.16
CA ARG A 181 10.05 20.77 17.94
C ARG A 181 8.86 20.25 18.74
N VAL A 182 8.76 20.61 20.02
CA VAL A 182 7.60 20.30 20.88
C VAL A 182 6.29 20.82 20.27
N GLU A 183 6.28 22.07 19.86
CA GLU A 183 5.13 22.71 19.22
C GLU A 183 4.69 21.93 17.97
N MET A 184 5.63 21.53 17.10
CA MET A 184 5.31 20.74 15.91
C MET A 184 4.76 19.34 16.26
N ILE A 185 5.32 18.67 17.29
CA ILE A 185 4.83 17.37 17.76
C ILE A 185 3.36 17.49 18.16
N LEU A 186 3.03 18.45 19.03
CA LEU A 186 1.71 18.60 19.61
C LEU A 186 0.67 19.13 18.62
N SER A 187 1.05 20.12 17.79
CA SER A 187 0.09 20.81 16.91
C SER A 187 -0.13 20.13 15.56
N SER A 188 0.83 19.33 15.08
CA SER A 188 0.79 18.79 13.71
C SER A 188 1.02 17.29 13.65
N MET A 189 2.02 16.77 14.36
CA MET A 189 2.36 15.35 14.25
C MET A 189 1.28 14.48 14.90
N MET A 190 0.91 14.77 16.15
CA MET A 190 -0.10 14.01 16.89
C MET A 190 -1.47 13.99 16.17
N PRO A 191 -2.07 15.14 15.76
CA PRO A 191 -3.35 15.11 15.05
C PRO A 191 -3.27 14.41 13.70
N GLY A 192 -2.17 14.56 12.97
CA GLY A 192 -2.01 13.86 11.69
C GLY A 192 -1.84 12.36 11.87
N MET A 193 -1.15 11.94 12.93
CA MET A 193 -0.98 10.53 13.25
C MET A 193 -2.32 9.85 13.56
N GLU A 194 -3.22 10.54 14.27
CA GLU A 194 -4.58 10.05 14.52
C GLU A 194 -5.35 9.77 13.21
N ILE A 195 -5.25 10.66 12.22
CA ILE A 195 -5.88 10.46 10.91
C ILE A 195 -5.28 9.25 10.20
N ILE A 196 -3.95 9.14 10.18
CA ILE A 196 -3.25 8.04 9.51
C ILE A 196 -3.63 6.70 10.14
N LYS A 197 -3.72 6.62 11.47
CA LYS A 197 -4.16 5.41 12.18
C LYS A 197 -5.59 5.01 11.86
N ARG A 198 -6.50 5.97 11.66
CA ARG A 198 -7.87 5.65 11.22
C ARG A 198 -7.89 5.04 9.82
N ILE A 199 -7.03 5.52 8.92
CA ILE A 199 -6.88 4.93 7.57
C ILE A 199 -6.35 3.50 7.71
N ASP A 200 -5.30 3.29 8.52
CA ASP A 200 -4.71 1.96 8.74
C ASP A 200 -5.72 0.96 9.32
N ALA A 201 -6.53 1.41 10.29
CA ALA A 201 -7.55 0.60 10.95
C ALA A 201 -8.76 0.29 10.06
N ALA A 202 -8.99 1.05 8.99
CA ALA A 202 -10.05 0.77 8.02
C ALA A 202 -9.68 -0.34 7.03
N ALA A 203 -8.44 -0.86 7.08
CA ALA A 203 -8.03 -1.96 6.24
C ALA A 203 -8.79 -3.25 6.62
N PRO A 204 -9.34 -4.00 5.66
CA PRO A 204 -9.97 -5.28 5.95
C PRO A 204 -8.94 -6.25 6.55
N HIS A 205 -9.39 -7.00 7.55
CA HIS A 205 -8.58 -8.05 8.14
C HIS A 205 -8.63 -9.28 7.23
N LEU A 206 -7.52 -10.02 7.14
CA LEU A 206 -7.34 -11.18 6.24
C LEU A 206 -8.36 -12.32 6.45
N THR A 207 -9.20 -12.25 7.48
CA THR A 207 -10.24 -13.23 7.81
C THR A 207 -11.62 -12.88 7.25
N ASP A 208 -11.79 -11.72 6.63
CA ASP A 208 -13.09 -11.31 6.10
C ASP A 208 -13.40 -12.09 4.82
N THR A 209 -14.39 -12.97 4.92
CA THR A 209 -14.82 -13.87 3.85
C THR A 209 -15.35 -13.03 2.67
N PRO A 210 -15.08 -13.38 1.40
CA PRO A 210 -15.58 -12.62 0.27
C PRO A 210 -17.12 -12.62 0.29
N VAL A 211 -17.73 -11.45 0.45
CA VAL A 211 -19.16 -11.26 0.19
C VAL A 211 -19.38 -11.56 -1.29
N LYS A 212 -20.32 -12.45 -1.61
CA LYS A 212 -20.75 -12.73 -2.99
C LYS A 212 -21.26 -11.44 -3.64
N GLN A 213 -20.40 -10.73 -4.36
CA GLN A 213 -20.81 -9.63 -5.23
C GLN A 213 -21.24 -10.17 -6.59
N PRO A 214 -22.28 -9.59 -7.22
CA PRO A 214 -22.73 -9.98 -8.55
C PRO A 214 -21.63 -9.73 -9.59
N LYS A 215 -21.55 -10.62 -10.60
CA LYS A 215 -20.52 -10.63 -11.65
C LYS A 215 -20.38 -9.25 -12.33
N PRO A 216 -19.27 -8.51 -12.12
CA PRO A 216 -18.99 -7.31 -12.90
C PRO A 216 -18.45 -7.73 -14.26
N LYS A 217 -18.93 -7.11 -15.35
CA LYS A 217 -18.39 -7.31 -16.70
C LYS A 217 -17.06 -6.59 -16.92
N THR A 218 -16.73 -5.64 -16.05
CA THR A 218 -15.47 -4.89 -16.02
C THR A 218 -15.35 -4.15 -14.69
N ILE A 219 -14.13 -3.88 -14.23
CA ILE A 219 -13.87 -3.17 -12.97
C ILE A 219 -14.37 -1.71 -12.98
N ARG A 220 -14.42 -1.08 -14.16
CA ARG A 220 -14.89 0.32 -14.34
C ARG A 220 -16.37 0.55 -14.01
N GLU A 221 -17.22 -0.47 -14.03
CA GLU A 221 -18.65 -0.32 -13.71
C GLU A 221 -18.93 -0.38 -12.20
N ALA A 222 -18.01 -0.93 -11.40
CA ALA A 222 -18.15 -1.02 -9.94
C ALA A 222 -17.79 0.31 -9.24
N GLU A 223 -16.92 1.13 -9.83
CA GLU A 223 -16.53 2.43 -9.27
C GLU A 223 -17.69 3.45 -9.27
N THR A 224 -18.69 3.27 -10.13
CA THR A 224 -19.91 4.10 -10.14
C THR A 224 -20.92 3.76 -9.04
N MET A 225 -20.75 2.65 -8.31
CA MET A 225 -21.71 2.21 -7.29
C MET A 225 -21.35 2.63 -5.85
N ASP A 226 -20.13 3.11 -5.58
CA ASP A 226 -19.66 3.46 -4.24
C ASP A 226 -19.44 4.98 -4.03
N VAL A 227 -20.07 5.84 -4.84
CA VAL A 227 -20.02 7.31 -4.67
C VAL A 227 -21.22 7.81 -3.87
N GLU A 228 -21.36 7.38 -2.62
CA GLU A 228 -22.05 8.16 -1.59
C GLU A 228 -21.22 8.14 -0.29
N LEU A 229 -20.09 8.86 -0.31
CA LEU A 229 -19.52 9.39 0.93
C LEU A 229 -20.40 10.55 1.39
N PRO A 230 -20.87 10.59 2.65
CA PRO A 230 -21.73 11.66 3.13
C PRO A 230 -20.99 13.00 3.09
N ALA A 231 -21.55 13.94 2.32
CA ALA A 231 -21.04 15.29 2.11
C ALA A 231 -21.14 16.21 3.36
N GLN A 232 -20.88 15.69 4.56
CA GLN A 232 -20.98 16.42 5.82
C GLN A 232 -19.77 16.18 6.73
N ALA A 233 -18.56 16.50 6.26
CA ALA A 233 -17.39 16.56 7.16
C ALA A 233 -16.28 17.54 6.73
N ILE A 234 -16.61 18.55 5.92
CA ILE A 234 -15.71 19.71 5.71
C ILE A 234 -16.49 20.96 6.10
N GLY A 235 -16.66 21.11 7.41
CA GLY A 235 -17.06 22.37 8.03
C GLY A 235 -15.89 23.34 7.96
N ARG A 236 -16.17 24.53 7.43
CA ARG A 236 -15.30 25.72 7.48
C ARG A 236 -14.82 25.99 8.91
N ALA A 237 -13.51 26.14 9.08
CA ALA A 237 -12.85 27.06 10.01
C ALA A 237 -11.40 27.25 9.55
#